data_AF-A0AAD9KAL2-F1
#
_entry.id   AF-A0AAD9KAL2-F1
#
_cell.length_a   1.000
_cell.length_b   1.000
_cell.length_c   1.000
_cell.angle_alpha   90.00
_cell.angle_beta   90.00
_cell.angle_gamma   90.00
#
_symmetry.space_group_name_H-M   'P 1'
#
loop_
_entity.id
_entity.type
_entity.pdbx_description
1 polymer ?
#
loop_
_entity_poly.entity_id
_entity_poly.type
_entity_poly.pdbx_seq_one_letter_code
_entity_poly.pdbx_strand_id
1 'polypeptide(L)'
;MMYRTSLVRSLYRTVGQFCKKPQYVCTSSRPSISLASHLSQRSYSVQATVNNDSGKAVKLQTVNDIFDAIPLKEEINYSLWVLEALSELPKAEQTIAVKDPKFLQIMDFLQQNLPEFAPPDVTKCLKFLMILYPNDDPEIIKKMEDQIKQVDSRMSVNQLYELVISHKATQTTNLRKEVYKQAKENLFLRWTEVNEPGVLIGMMFMAEDQVLPNLETKALQLIEKMSQQQIFSVLYFLCQRKHRNKPLIRALVFHLNNKGKELLLGPNKLVHLVRICAKLNIYDDVLLKRWSVAMYHHLVSDFQLSEVATSSLVWSISALRWHDPTLIDALVKKVLVNDTGPSTDLLTSLFMMCATVNYMPHELRDSLPELCKAFDKNFMIEKSRSFLEIVWSLAVLQALNESRLPLNFILGPEFQSKLKASLPDAVYPAACLKLMNINSEVKLNIPDYNDVLLPDDFLQSNSIQIPVKKNRPLVDKAAVALANMFPIEKFLKLDVQSPEGYLIDIEMLLNSAGKAQPVNSSNSNLQKLAIKVLDFSGMMLNTEDPVGRFKMMERHLSQNGYKVVMIPYHEIAEPQTTVKQVRYMQQKLDLSRPTASK
;
A
#
# COMPACT_ATOMS: atom_id res chain seq x y z
N MET A 1 0.04 4.55 21.89
CA MET A 1 1.08 3.52 22.08
C MET A 1 0.56 2.07 22.17
N MET A 2 -0.76 1.81 22.13
CA MET A 2 -1.37 0.46 22.13
C MET A 2 -1.66 -0.15 20.74
N TYR A 3 -1.39 0.55 19.63
CA TYR A 3 -1.71 0.08 18.27
C TYR A 3 -0.56 -0.66 17.55
N ARG A 4 0.62 -0.81 18.16
CA ARG A 4 1.78 -1.50 17.54
C ARG A 4 1.77 -3.02 17.73
N THR A 5 0.98 -3.56 18.65
CA THR A 5 1.03 -4.98 19.04
C THR A 5 0.11 -5.89 18.20
N SER A 6 -0.96 -5.37 17.59
CA SER A 6 -1.86 -6.21 16.76
C SER A 6 -1.32 -6.43 15.33
N LEU A 7 -0.59 -5.46 14.78
CA LEU A 7 0.00 -5.56 13.44
C LEU A 7 1.12 -6.63 13.37
N VAL A 8 1.88 -6.77 14.46
CA VAL A 8 2.94 -7.78 14.59
C VAL A 8 2.37 -9.20 14.59
N ARG A 9 1.17 -9.43 15.17
CA ARG A 9 0.53 -10.75 15.19
C ARG A 9 -0.02 -11.19 13.81
N SER A 10 -0.33 -10.26 12.91
CA SER A 10 -0.77 -10.58 11.54
C SER A 10 0.37 -10.94 10.60
N LEU A 11 1.57 -10.39 10.83
CA LEU A 11 2.78 -10.64 10.03
C LEU A 11 3.26 -12.10 10.12
N TYR A 12 3.09 -12.75 11.28
CA TYR A 12 3.53 -14.14 11.50
C TYR A 12 2.60 -15.23 10.93
N ARG A 13 1.39 -14.87 10.45
CA ARG A 13 0.51 -15.84 9.76
C ARG A 13 0.85 -16.06 8.29
N THR A 14 1.69 -15.20 7.69
CA THR A 14 1.95 -15.24 6.24
C THR A 14 3.35 -15.77 5.88
N VAL A 15 4.29 -15.81 6.84
CA VAL A 15 5.67 -16.29 6.63
C VAL A 15 5.84 -17.76 7.00
N GLY A 16 4.91 -18.35 7.77
CA GLY A 16 4.93 -19.77 8.17
C GLY A 16 4.29 -20.76 7.18
N GLN A 17 3.87 -20.30 5.99
CA GLN A 17 3.48 -21.17 4.89
C GLN A 17 4.56 -21.04 3.81
N PHE A 18 4.86 -22.13 3.09
CA PHE A 18 5.86 -22.26 2.02
C PHE A 18 7.24 -22.81 2.40
N CYS A 19 7.27 -24.08 2.84
CA CYS A 19 8.30 -25.04 2.43
C CYS A 19 7.58 -26.29 1.88
N LYS A 20 7.58 -26.49 0.56
CA LYS A 20 7.25 -27.81 -0.01
C LYS A 20 8.41 -28.74 0.35
N LYS A 21 8.11 -29.85 1.04
CA LYS A 21 9.10 -30.88 1.40
C LYS A 21 9.75 -31.46 0.13
N PRO A 22 11.09 -31.53 0.01
CA PRO A 22 11.73 -32.43 -0.95
C PRO A 22 11.54 -33.88 -0.47
N GLN A 23 11.12 -34.76 -1.38
CA GLN A 23 11.06 -36.19 -1.12
C GLN A 23 12.49 -36.74 -1.09
N TYR A 24 12.98 -37.07 0.10
CA TYR A 24 14.11 -37.98 0.27
C TYR A 24 13.55 -39.33 0.73
N VAL A 25 13.80 -40.36 -0.07
CA VAL A 25 13.52 -41.76 0.26
C VAL A 25 14.63 -42.20 1.22
N CYS A 26 14.28 -42.46 2.47
CA CYS A 26 15.13 -43.18 3.42
C CYS A 26 14.33 -44.35 3.99
N THR A 27 14.91 -45.54 3.88
CA THR A 27 14.33 -46.84 4.19
C THR A 27 14.34 -47.11 5.69
N SER A 28 13.29 -46.70 6.39
CA SER A 28 12.81 -47.35 7.60
C SER A 28 11.27 -47.26 7.62
N SER A 29 10.61 -48.37 7.87
CA SER A 29 9.15 -48.55 7.69
C SER A 29 8.37 -47.61 8.60
N ARG A 30 7.83 -46.54 7.99
CA ARG A 30 6.95 -45.52 8.56
C ARG A 30 5.56 -46.11 8.85
N PRO A 31 4.98 -45.99 10.06
CA PRO A 31 3.53 -46.10 10.20
C PRO A 31 2.89 -44.91 9.48
N SER A 32 1.89 -45.16 8.62
CA SER A 32 1.34 -44.18 7.67
C SER A 32 0.59 -43.03 8.35
N ILE A 33 1.35 -42.04 8.82
CA ILE A 33 0.87 -40.71 9.23
C ILE A 33 0.86 -39.81 7.97
N SER A 34 -0.33 -39.52 7.42
CA SER A 34 -0.48 -38.59 6.31
C SER A 34 -0.84 -37.19 6.80
N LEU A 35 0.00 -36.21 6.49
CA LEU A 35 -0.25 -34.79 6.73
C LEU A 35 -1.17 -34.25 5.64
N ALA A 36 -2.47 -34.08 5.93
CA ALA A 36 -3.39 -33.35 5.05
C ALA A 36 -3.42 -31.86 5.46
N SER A 37 -2.86 -30.98 4.63
CA SER A 37 -2.96 -29.53 4.81
C SER A 37 -4.21 -29.00 4.09
N HIS A 38 -5.26 -28.67 4.83
CA HIS A 38 -6.36 -27.85 4.32
C HIS A 38 -6.23 -26.40 4.81
N LEU A 39 -6.23 -25.47 3.85
CA LEU A 39 -6.24 -24.03 4.06
C LEU A 39 -7.62 -23.59 4.55
N SER A 40 -7.75 -23.18 5.81
CA SER A 40 -8.81 -22.24 6.21
C SER A 40 -8.39 -21.36 7.38
N GLN A 41 -8.92 -20.15 7.36
CA GLN A 41 -8.57 -19.02 8.22
C GLN A 41 -8.91 -19.28 9.70
N ARG A 42 -8.05 -18.77 10.59
CA ARG A 42 -8.06 -18.85 12.07
C ARG A 42 -7.49 -20.18 12.62
N SER A 43 -6.55 -20.03 13.57
CA SER A 43 -5.70 -21.06 14.20
C SER A 43 -4.75 -21.81 13.26
N TYR A 44 -3.44 -21.74 13.53
CA TYR A 44 -2.55 -22.83 13.14
C TYR A 44 -3.02 -24.02 13.98
N SER A 45 -3.71 -24.97 13.36
CA SER A 45 -3.84 -26.33 13.91
C SER A 45 -3.33 -27.25 12.82
N VAL A 46 -2.06 -27.66 12.93
CA VAL A 46 -1.60 -28.83 12.19
C VAL A 46 -2.09 -30.01 13.01
N GLN A 47 -3.22 -30.59 12.59
CA GLN A 47 -3.82 -31.71 13.31
C GLN A 47 -2.97 -32.96 13.07
N ALA A 48 -2.32 -33.45 14.13
CA ALA A 48 -1.66 -34.74 14.09
C ALA A 48 -2.72 -35.81 13.78
N THR A 49 -2.54 -36.49 12.65
CA THR A 49 -3.50 -37.49 12.16
C THR A 49 -2.80 -38.81 11.85
N VAL A 50 -3.38 -39.91 12.31
CA VAL A 50 -2.90 -41.28 11.99
C VAL A 50 -3.93 -41.95 11.10
N ASN A 51 -3.50 -42.58 9.99
CA ASN A 51 -4.41 -43.39 9.20
C ASN A 51 -4.58 -44.75 9.88
N ASN A 52 -5.82 -45.10 10.21
CA ASN A 52 -6.13 -46.45 10.67
C ASN A 52 -6.09 -47.45 9.50
N ASP A 53 -6.20 -48.76 9.80
CA ASP A 53 -6.20 -49.86 8.80
C ASP A 53 -7.33 -49.77 7.75
N SER A 54 -8.27 -48.82 7.91
CA SER A 54 -9.34 -48.51 6.95
C SER A 54 -9.10 -47.24 6.13
N GLY A 55 -7.93 -46.60 6.24
CA GLY A 55 -7.54 -45.40 5.48
C GLY A 55 -8.17 -44.09 5.95
N LYS A 56 -8.78 -44.03 7.15
CA LYS A 56 -9.34 -42.79 7.73
C LYS A 56 -8.35 -42.13 8.68
N ALA A 57 -8.15 -40.82 8.50
CA ALA A 57 -7.33 -39.97 9.37
C ALA A 57 -8.01 -39.74 10.73
N VAL A 58 -7.44 -40.30 11.80
CA VAL A 58 -7.89 -40.11 13.19
C VAL A 58 -7.21 -38.86 13.76
N LYS A 59 -7.97 -37.90 14.31
CA LYS A 59 -7.43 -36.69 14.94
C LYS A 59 -6.93 -37.03 16.34
N LEU A 60 -5.64 -36.83 16.61
CA LEU A 60 -5.07 -36.93 17.95
C LEU A 60 -5.38 -35.63 18.70
N GLN A 61 -6.21 -35.68 19.74
CA GLN A 61 -6.68 -34.49 20.47
C GLN A 61 -6.25 -34.47 21.94
N THR A 62 -5.87 -35.62 22.49
CA THR A 62 -5.44 -35.77 23.88
C THR A 62 -4.04 -36.36 23.98
N VAL A 63 -3.43 -36.20 25.16
CA VAL A 63 -2.12 -36.80 25.49
C VAL A 63 -2.12 -38.32 25.34
N ASN A 64 -3.22 -38.98 25.76
CA ASN A 64 -3.35 -40.43 25.66
C ASN A 64 -3.38 -40.92 24.21
N ASP A 65 -4.10 -40.21 23.33
CA ASP A 65 -4.17 -40.56 21.90
C ASP A 65 -2.77 -40.61 21.26
N ILE A 66 -1.89 -39.68 21.65
CA ILE A 66 -0.53 -39.59 21.12
C ILE A 66 0.33 -40.74 21.63
N PHE A 67 0.27 -41.04 22.93
CA PHE A 67 1.06 -42.12 23.51
C PHE A 67 0.57 -43.52 23.15
N ASP A 68 -0.70 -43.66 22.75
CA ASP A 68 -1.24 -44.92 22.24
C ASP A 68 -0.90 -45.10 20.74
N ALA A 69 -0.74 -44.00 20.01
CA ALA A 69 -0.42 -44.01 18.58
C ALA A 69 1.09 -44.09 18.26
N ILE A 70 1.95 -43.52 19.11
CA ILE A 70 3.40 -43.48 18.90
C ILE A 70 4.07 -44.42 19.90
N PRO A 71 4.73 -45.51 19.44
CA PRO A 71 5.41 -46.41 20.35
C PRO A 71 6.60 -45.71 21.02
N LEU A 72 6.68 -45.85 22.33
CA LEU A 72 7.83 -45.39 23.13
C LEU A 72 9.02 -46.31 22.83
N LYS A 73 9.91 -45.84 21.96
CA LYS A 73 11.21 -46.46 21.71
C LYS A 73 12.30 -45.52 22.18
N GLU A 74 13.38 -46.09 22.70
CA GLU A 74 14.62 -45.39 23.08
C GLU A 74 15.40 -44.96 21.83
N GLU A 75 14.75 -44.18 20.97
CA GLU A 75 15.28 -43.69 19.71
C GLU A 75 14.94 -42.20 19.58
N ILE A 76 15.92 -41.41 19.16
CA ILE A 76 15.79 -39.94 19.08
C ILE A 76 14.62 -39.49 18.21
N ASN A 77 14.34 -40.23 17.12
CA ASN A 77 13.29 -39.90 16.16
C ASN A 77 11.90 -40.05 16.78
N TYR A 78 11.69 -41.07 17.61
CA TYR A 78 10.41 -41.29 18.28
C TYR A 78 10.18 -40.24 19.34
N SER A 79 11.21 -39.91 20.14
CA SER A 79 11.17 -38.82 21.10
C SER A 79 10.82 -37.48 20.44
N LEU A 80 11.45 -37.17 19.29
CA LEU A 80 11.13 -35.97 18.51
C LEU A 80 9.69 -35.96 17.99
N TRP A 81 9.17 -37.09 17.49
CA TRP A 81 7.79 -37.17 17.02
C TRP A 81 6.77 -36.96 18.14
N VAL A 82 7.03 -37.55 19.33
CA VAL A 82 6.17 -37.34 20.50
C VAL A 82 6.21 -35.88 20.93
N LEU A 83 7.41 -35.28 21.03
CA LEU A 83 7.54 -33.86 21.38
C LEU A 83 6.85 -32.93 20.37
N GLU A 84 6.99 -33.19 19.07
CA GLU A 84 6.31 -32.45 18.01
C GLU A 84 4.78 -32.54 18.18
N ALA A 85 4.25 -33.75 18.33
CA ALA A 85 2.81 -33.98 18.47
C ALA A 85 2.24 -33.33 19.74
N LEU A 86 2.94 -33.44 20.88
CA LEU A 86 2.52 -32.81 22.13
C LEU A 86 2.55 -31.28 22.05
N SER A 87 3.53 -30.70 21.33
CA SER A 87 3.66 -29.25 21.18
C SER A 87 2.52 -28.60 20.37
N GLU A 88 1.82 -29.38 19.55
CA GLU A 88 0.68 -28.93 18.73
C GLU A 88 -0.67 -29.05 19.47
N LEU A 89 -0.71 -29.71 20.64
CA LEU A 89 -1.93 -29.83 21.46
C LEU A 89 -2.37 -28.48 22.04
N PRO A 90 -3.65 -28.32 22.43
CA PRO A 90 -4.10 -27.15 23.19
C PRO A 90 -3.31 -26.97 24.50
N LYS A 91 -3.10 -25.72 24.94
CA LYS A 91 -2.30 -25.41 26.15
C LYS A 91 -2.70 -26.18 27.41
N ALA A 92 -4.00 -26.49 27.56
CA ALA A 92 -4.49 -27.28 28.69
C ALA A 92 -3.92 -28.71 28.69
N GLU A 93 -3.94 -29.36 27.52
CA GLU A 93 -3.36 -30.70 27.31
C GLU A 93 -1.83 -30.69 27.40
N GLN A 94 -1.17 -29.63 26.91
CA GLN A 94 0.28 -29.48 27.07
C GLN A 94 0.70 -29.48 28.55
N THR A 95 -0.11 -28.85 29.41
CA THR A 95 0.16 -28.79 30.87
C THR A 95 -0.01 -30.16 31.54
N ILE A 96 -0.89 -31.00 31.00
CA ILE A 96 -1.10 -32.38 31.43
C ILE A 96 0.06 -33.25 30.95
N ALA A 97 0.45 -33.12 29.68
CA ALA A 97 1.52 -33.88 29.05
C ALA A 97 2.85 -33.80 29.82
N VAL A 98 3.22 -32.60 30.26
CA VAL A 98 4.46 -32.34 31.00
C VAL A 98 4.54 -33.11 32.34
N LYS A 99 3.41 -33.55 32.88
CA LYS A 99 3.32 -34.33 34.13
C LYS A 99 3.14 -35.83 33.91
N ASP A 100 2.99 -36.26 32.66
CA ASP A 100 2.72 -37.66 32.33
C ASP A 100 3.96 -38.53 32.55
N PRO A 101 3.85 -39.71 33.19
CA PRO A 101 4.97 -40.62 33.41
C PRO A 101 5.69 -41.04 32.11
N LYS A 102 4.96 -41.23 31.01
CA LYS A 102 5.52 -41.57 29.69
C LYS A 102 6.32 -40.40 29.11
N PHE A 103 5.88 -39.17 29.36
CA PHE A 103 6.64 -37.98 28.98
C PHE A 103 7.94 -37.89 29.78
N LEU A 104 7.89 -38.12 31.09
CA LEU A 104 9.09 -38.12 31.95
C LEU A 104 10.12 -39.17 31.52
N GLN A 105 9.67 -40.37 31.10
CA GLN A 105 10.56 -41.40 30.51
C GLN A 105 11.30 -40.89 29.25
N ILE A 106 10.60 -40.15 28.38
CA ILE A 106 11.24 -39.53 27.20
C ILE A 106 12.25 -38.47 27.64
N MET A 107 11.91 -37.66 28.64
CA MET A 107 12.81 -36.62 29.16
C MET A 107 14.08 -37.24 29.77
N ASP A 108 13.97 -38.33 30.51
CA ASP A 108 15.10 -39.07 31.08
C ASP A 108 15.99 -39.64 29.97
N PHE A 109 15.40 -40.27 28.95
CA PHE A 109 16.12 -40.77 27.79
C PHE A 109 16.88 -39.65 27.05
N LEU A 110 16.22 -38.51 26.80
CA LEU A 110 16.83 -37.36 26.13
C LEU A 110 17.97 -36.77 26.97
N GLN A 111 17.83 -36.74 28.30
CA GLN A 111 18.86 -36.22 29.20
C GLN A 111 20.10 -37.12 29.26
N GLN A 112 19.93 -38.44 29.23
CA GLN A 112 21.03 -39.40 29.25
C GLN A 112 21.83 -39.40 27.94
N ASN A 113 21.14 -39.29 26.79
CA ASN A 113 21.76 -39.41 25.47
C ASN A 113 22.13 -38.06 24.83
N LEU A 114 21.91 -36.94 25.53
CA LEU A 114 22.17 -35.60 25.02
C LEU A 114 23.57 -35.38 24.38
N PRO A 115 24.68 -35.89 24.96
CA PRO A 115 26.01 -35.71 24.37
C PRO A 115 26.18 -36.30 22.97
N GLU A 116 25.39 -37.31 22.62
CA GLU A 116 25.44 -38.00 21.33
C GLU A 116 24.60 -37.30 20.26
N PHE A 117 23.79 -36.31 20.65
CA PHE A 117 22.85 -35.67 19.75
C PHE A 117 23.54 -34.68 18.81
N ALA A 118 23.17 -34.76 17.53
CA ALA A 118 23.60 -33.77 16.56
C ALA A 118 22.91 -32.42 16.82
N PRO A 119 23.57 -31.27 16.54
CA PRO A 119 23.00 -29.94 16.74
C PRO A 119 21.58 -29.71 16.13
N PRO A 120 21.23 -30.29 14.96
CA PRO A 120 19.87 -30.19 14.42
C PRO A 120 18.81 -30.83 15.30
N ASP A 121 19.12 -31.96 15.92
CA ASP A 121 18.18 -32.71 16.75
C ASP A 121 18.00 -32.00 18.08
N VAL A 122 19.09 -31.45 18.65
CA VAL A 122 19.03 -30.56 19.82
C VAL A 122 18.18 -29.33 19.53
N THR A 123 18.34 -28.69 18.36
CA THR A 123 17.55 -27.50 17.96
C THR A 123 16.07 -27.83 17.83
N LYS A 124 15.71 -28.99 17.26
CA LYS A 124 14.32 -29.46 17.16
C LYS A 124 13.73 -29.78 18.54
N CYS A 125 14.47 -30.52 19.37
CA CYS A 125 14.06 -30.81 20.75
C CYS A 125 13.78 -29.52 21.51
N LEU A 126 14.71 -28.55 21.48
CA LEU A 126 14.54 -27.25 22.13
C LEU A 126 13.32 -26.50 21.61
N LYS A 127 13.09 -26.47 20.29
CA LYS A 127 11.91 -25.82 19.71
C LYS A 127 10.61 -26.35 20.33
N PHE A 128 10.47 -27.67 20.47
CA PHE A 128 9.27 -28.27 21.03
C PHE A 128 9.20 -28.13 22.56
N LEU A 129 10.31 -28.36 23.26
CA LEU A 129 10.38 -28.22 24.71
C LEU A 129 10.11 -26.81 25.20
N MET A 130 10.56 -25.77 24.49
CA MET A 130 10.24 -24.38 24.83
C MET A 130 8.76 -24.03 24.64
N ILE A 131 8.03 -24.75 23.78
CA ILE A 131 6.57 -24.61 23.63
C ILE A 131 5.87 -25.26 24.84
N LEU A 132 6.30 -26.46 25.22
CA LEU A 132 5.76 -27.22 26.35
C LEU A 132 6.09 -26.58 27.71
N TYR A 133 7.27 -25.97 27.82
CA TYR A 133 7.73 -25.22 28.98
C TYR A 133 7.89 -23.72 28.66
N PRO A 134 6.77 -22.96 28.60
CA PRO A 134 6.81 -21.57 28.17
C PRO A 134 7.54 -20.66 29.16
N ASN A 135 7.47 -20.93 30.47
CA ASN A 135 7.99 -20.04 31.52
C ASN A 135 9.16 -20.60 32.32
N ASP A 136 9.47 -21.89 32.15
CA ASP A 136 10.46 -22.60 32.96
C ASP A 136 11.53 -23.24 32.09
N ASP A 137 12.75 -23.31 32.62
CA ASP A 137 13.87 -24.04 32.02
C ASP A 137 14.21 -25.26 32.89
N PRO A 138 13.57 -26.42 32.66
CA PRO A 138 14.03 -27.67 33.24
C PRO A 138 15.50 -27.93 32.89
N GLU A 139 16.18 -28.71 33.72
CA GLU A 139 17.64 -28.94 33.63
C GLU A 139 18.09 -29.38 32.22
N ILE A 140 17.27 -30.18 31.55
CA ILE A 140 17.49 -30.60 30.17
C ILE A 140 17.50 -29.45 29.15
N ILE A 141 16.61 -28.46 29.28
CA ILE A 141 16.61 -27.27 28.40
C ILE A 141 17.89 -26.47 28.65
N LYS A 142 18.30 -26.30 29.92
CA LYS A 142 19.56 -25.61 30.25
C LYS A 142 20.77 -26.30 29.63
N LYS A 143 20.86 -27.63 29.77
CA LYS A 143 21.95 -28.44 29.18
C LYS A 143 21.96 -28.36 27.64
N MET A 144 20.78 -28.44 27.01
CA MET A 144 20.64 -28.31 25.56
C MET A 144 21.05 -26.91 25.07
N GLU A 145 20.64 -25.85 25.78
CA GLU A 145 21.02 -24.47 25.46
C GLU A 145 22.53 -24.23 25.64
N ASP A 146 23.15 -24.77 26.70
CA ASP A 146 24.59 -24.69 26.92
C ASP A 146 25.38 -25.46 25.85
N GLN A 147 24.91 -26.64 25.43
CA GLN A 147 25.50 -27.39 24.32
C GLN A 147 25.42 -26.57 23.02
N ILE A 148 24.25 -25.97 22.71
CA ILE A 148 24.09 -25.11 21.53
C ILE A 148 25.05 -23.92 21.58
N LYS A 149 25.18 -23.22 22.72
CA LYS A 149 26.11 -22.09 22.85
C LYS A 149 27.56 -22.46 22.49
N GLN A 150 27.98 -23.68 22.79
CA GLN A 150 29.32 -24.17 22.48
C GLN A 150 29.50 -24.51 21.00
N VAL A 151 28.46 -24.97 20.32
CA VAL A 151 28.52 -25.42 18.91
C VAL A 151 27.97 -24.41 17.89
N ASP A 152 27.36 -23.31 18.36
CA ASP A 152 26.71 -22.27 17.54
C ASP A 152 27.62 -21.75 16.41
N SER A 153 28.90 -21.53 16.70
CA SER A 153 29.90 -21.10 15.69
C SER A 153 30.11 -22.09 14.54
N ARG A 154 29.82 -23.38 14.75
CA ARG A 154 30.01 -24.46 13.78
C ARG A 154 28.73 -24.87 13.05
N MET A 155 27.57 -24.37 13.49
CA MET A 155 26.28 -24.65 12.86
C MET A 155 26.21 -24.02 11.46
N SER A 156 25.42 -24.60 10.57
CA SER A 156 25.13 -23.97 9.27
C SER A 156 24.20 -22.77 9.43
N VAL A 157 24.21 -21.84 8.48
CA VAL A 157 23.33 -20.65 8.48
C VAL A 157 21.85 -21.02 8.57
N ASN A 158 21.41 -22.11 7.93
CA ASN A 158 20.02 -22.56 8.01
C ASN A 158 19.66 -23.02 9.43
N GLN A 159 20.55 -23.77 10.08
CA GLN A 159 20.36 -24.23 11.46
C GLN A 159 20.36 -23.05 12.45
N LEU A 160 21.27 -22.09 12.25
CA LEU A 160 21.29 -20.83 13.03
C LEU A 160 19.98 -20.06 12.86
N TYR A 161 19.46 -19.97 11.63
CA TYR A 161 18.19 -19.31 11.36
C TYR A 161 17.01 -20.01 12.05
N GLU A 162 16.93 -21.35 11.98
CA GLU A 162 15.91 -22.13 12.68
C GLU A 162 15.97 -21.94 14.20
N LEU A 163 17.18 -21.92 14.77
CA LEU A 163 17.43 -21.67 16.19
C LEU A 163 16.93 -20.26 16.58
N VAL A 164 17.29 -19.25 15.81
CA VAL A 164 16.89 -17.86 16.04
C VAL A 164 15.36 -17.70 15.97
N ILE A 165 14.70 -18.29 14.98
CA ILE A 165 13.24 -18.21 14.83
C ILE A 165 12.51 -18.93 15.96
N SER A 166 12.97 -20.11 16.37
CA SER A 166 12.37 -20.86 17.48
C SER A 166 12.46 -20.08 18.80
N HIS A 167 13.61 -19.48 19.10
CA HIS A 167 13.83 -18.74 20.34
C HIS A 167 13.17 -17.35 20.34
N LYS A 168 12.85 -16.77 19.18
CA LYS A 168 12.28 -15.42 19.08
C LYS A 168 10.96 -15.26 19.85
N ALA A 169 10.12 -16.28 19.85
CA ALA A 169 8.80 -16.25 20.48
C ALA A 169 8.82 -16.67 21.96
N THR A 170 9.92 -17.25 22.44
CA THR A 170 10.02 -17.95 23.72
C THR A 170 11.05 -17.31 24.68
N GLN A 171 11.34 -16.02 24.53
CA GLN A 171 12.32 -15.25 25.33
C GLN A 171 11.86 -14.93 26.76
N THR A 172 11.38 -15.93 27.50
CA THR A 172 10.83 -15.77 28.84
C THR A 172 11.92 -15.75 29.92
N THR A 173 12.99 -16.52 29.73
CA THR A 173 14.09 -16.62 30.68
C THR A 173 15.34 -15.85 30.20
N ASN A 174 16.26 -15.55 31.11
CA ASN A 174 17.52 -14.88 30.77
C ASN A 174 18.43 -15.77 29.91
N LEU A 175 18.39 -17.09 30.12
CA LEU A 175 19.20 -18.04 29.35
C LEU A 175 18.79 -18.03 27.86
N ARG A 176 17.48 -18.15 27.59
CA ARG A 176 16.91 -18.07 26.23
C ARG A 176 17.19 -16.75 25.53
N LYS A 177 17.16 -15.64 26.26
CA LYS A 177 17.51 -14.31 25.72
C LYS A 177 18.97 -14.25 25.27
N GLU A 178 19.87 -14.83 26.06
CA GLU A 178 21.29 -14.87 25.72
C GLU A 178 21.58 -15.78 24.53
N VAL A 179 21.00 -16.99 24.49
CA VAL A 179 21.10 -17.91 23.33
C VAL A 179 20.59 -17.22 22.06
N TYR A 180 19.42 -16.58 22.14
CA TYR A 180 18.87 -15.85 21.01
C TYR A 180 19.80 -14.73 20.54
N LYS A 181 20.36 -13.95 21.46
CA LYS A 181 21.25 -12.84 21.13
C LYS A 181 22.52 -13.35 20.43
N GLN A 182 23.19 -14.35 21.01
CA GLN A 182 24.39 -14.95 20.45
C GLN A 182 24.13 -15.55 19.06
N ALA A 183 23.08 -16.38 18.93
CA ALA A 183 22.74 -17.01 17.65
C ALA A 183 22.34 -15.97 16.58
N LYS A 184 21.63 -14.90 16.98
CA LYS A 184 21.28 -13.78 16.09
C LYS A 184 22.54 -13.07 15.61
N GLU A 185 23.46 -12.72 16.50
CA GLU A 185 24.72 -12.04 16.15
C GLU A 185 25.56 -12.88 15.18
N ASN A 186 25.73 -14.17 15.49
CA ASN A 186 26.46 -15.12 14.64
C ASN A 186 25.80 -15.26 13.25
N LEU A 187 24.47 -15.37 13.20
CA LEU A 187 23.72 -15.40 11.94
C LEU A 187 23.96 -14.15 11.09
N PHE A 188 23.95 -12.94 11.68
CA PHE A 188 24.18 -11.70 10.94
C PHE A 188 25.65 -11.50 10.54
N LEU A 189 26.62 -12.01 11.29
CA LEU A 189 28.03 -12.00 10.88
C LEU A 189 28.27 -12.84 9.62
N ARG A 190 27.51 -13.93 9.46
CA ARG A 190 27.62 -14.89 8.35
C ARG A 190 26.60 -14.66 7.24
N TRP A 191 26.13 -13.42 7.08
CA TRP A 191 25.15 -13.05 6.05
C TRP A 191 25.60 -13.38 4.61
N THR A 192 26.92 -13.43 4.36
CA THR A 192 27.49 -13.76 3.05
C THR A 192 27.24 -15.21 2.63
N GLU A 193 27.13 -16.13 3.60
CA GLU A 193 26.88 -17.56 3.40
C GLU A 193 25.40 -17.89 3.09
N VAL A 194 24.49 -16.92 3.27
CA VAL A 194 23.04 -17.13 3.05
C VAL A 194 22.76 -17.38 1.57
N ASN A 195 22.33 -18.59 1.21
CA ASN A 195 22.02 -18.92 -0.19
C ASN A 195 20.52 -19.13 -0.46
N GLU A 196 19.71 -19.23 0.59
CA GLU A 196 18.27 -19.44 0.50
C GLU A 196 17.51 -18.11 0.65
N PRO A 197 16.65 -17.74 -0.33
CA PRO A 197 15.87 -16.51 -0.24
C PRO A 197 14.95 -16.44 0.98
N GLY A 198 14.43 -17.58 1.45
CA GLY A 198 13.57 -17.64 2.63
C GLY A 198 14.28 -17.17 3.89
N VAL A 199 15.50 -17.69 4.12
CA VAL A 199 16.37 -17.30 5.24
C VAL A 199 16.73 -15.83 5.15
N LEU A 200 17.13 -15.35 3.97
CA LEU A 200 17.45 -13.93 3.75
C LEU A 200 16.27 -13.02 4.12
N ILE A 201 15.06 -13.31 3.63
CA ILE A 201 13.87 -12.52 3.93
C ILE A 201 13.60 -12.52 5.44
N GLY A 202 13.72 -13.67 6.08
CA GLY A 202 13.61 -13.80 7.53
C GLY A 202 14.59 -12.90 8.28
N MET A 203 15.87 -12.92 7.87
CA MET A 203 16.91 -12.04 8.42
C MET A 203 16.57 -10.57 8.22
N MET A 204 16.09 -10.16 7.04
CA MET A 204 15.70 -8.76 6.78
C MET A 204 14.64 -8.28 7.79
N PHE A 205 13.59 -9.07 8.05
CA PHE A 205 12.56 -8.71 9.05
C PHE A 205 13.09 -8.61 10.49
N MET A 206 14.27 -9.17 10.77
CA MET A 206 14.91 -9.16 12.08
C MET A 206 16.09 -8.18 12.17
N ALA A 207 16.50 -7.63 11.03
CA ALA A 207 17.70 -6.81 10.92
C ALA A 207 17.55 -5.46 11.61
N GLU A 208 18.69 -5.00 12.13
CA GLU A 208 18.91 -3.62 12.53
C GLU A 208 19.40 -2.81 11.34
N ASP A 209 19.21 -1.49 11.38
CA ASP A 209 19.42 -0.62 10.22
C ASP A 209 20.88 -0.63 9.72
N GLN A 210 21.84 -0.95 10.59
CA GLN A 210 23.27 -1.03 10.26
C GLN A 210 23.61 -2.21 9.34
N VAL A 211 22.92 -3.35 9.49
CA VAL A 211 23.21 -4.58 8.73
C VAL A 211 22.37 -4.65 7.44
N LEU A 212 21.34 -3.81 7.33
CA LEU A 212 20.41 -3.82 6.21
C LEU A 212 21.10 -3.68 4.82
N PRO A 213 22.08 -2.78 4.61
CA PRO A 213 22.73 -2.64 3.30
C PRO A 213 23.39 -3.94 2.79
N ASN A 214 23.93 -4.74 3.71
CA ASN A 214 24.53 -6.04 3.37
C ASN A 214 23.46 -7.03 2.88
N LEU A 215 22.32 -7.08 3.57
CA LEU A 215 21.20 -7.96 3.21
C LEU A 215 20.53 -7.52 1.90
N GLU A 216 20.46 -6.22 1.64
CA GLU A 216 19.98 -5.68 0.36
C GLU A 216 20.90 -6.07 -0.80
N THR A 217 22.21 -6.01 -0.57
CA THR A 217 23.21 -6.50 -1.54
C THR A 217 23.04 -8.00 -1.77
N LYS A 218 22.80 -8.78 -0.71
CA LYS A 218 22.53 -10.22 -0.82
C LYS A 218 21.20 -10.51 -1.53
N ALA A 219 20.19 -9.66 -1.34
CA ALA A 219 18.91 -9.77 -2.03
C ALA A 219 19.07 -9.60 -3.54
N LEU A 220 19.93 -8.69 -3.99
CA LEU A 220 20.27 -8.55 -5.41
C LEU A 220 20.94 -9.81 -5.96
N GLN A 221 21.86 -10.44 -5.20
CA GLN A 221 22.54 -11.67 -5.64
C GLN A 221 21.58 -12.87 -5.76
N LEU A 222 20.57 -12.94 -4.90
CA LEU A 222 19.62 -14.06 -4.86
C LEU A 222 18.33 -13.82 -5.66
N ILE A 223 18.17 -12.62 -6.26
CA ILE A 223 16.90 -12.17 -6.83
C ILE A 223 16.36 -13.09 -7.93
N GLU A 224 17.24 -13.63 -8.77
CA GLU A 224 16.87 -14.53 -9.86
C GLU A 224 16.25 -15.84 -9.34
N LYS A 225 16.68 -16.30 -8.18
CA LYS A 225 16.17 -17.52 -7.51
C LYS A 225 14.85 -17.26 -6.77
N MET A 226 14.47 -16.00 -6.56
CA MET A 226 13.26 -15.67 -5.81
C MET A 226 11.98 -15.97 -6.61
N SER A 227 10.99 -16.51 -5.93
CA SER A 227 9.61 -16.59 -6.42
C SER A 227 8.90 -15.23 -6.35
N GLN A 228 7.78 -15.06 -7.06
CA GLN A 228 6.95 -13.84 -6.96
C GLN A 228 6.56 -13.52 -5.50
N GLN A 229 6.28 -14.55 -4.70
CA GLN A 229 5.92 -14.36 -3.30
C GLN A 229 7.09 -13.84 -2.45
N GLN A 230 8.30 -14.33 -2.72
CA GLN A 230 9.51 -13.88 -2.03
C GLN A 230 9.88 -12.45 -2.43
N ILE A 231 9.78 -12.12 -3.73
CA ILE A 231 9.97 -10.74 -4.22
C ILE A 231 8.96 -9.79 -3.53
N PHE A 232 7.68 -10.18 -3.46
CA PHE A 232 6.66 -9.43 -2.72
C PHE A 232 7.05 -9.22 -1.25
N SER A 233 7.57 -10.25 -0.56
CA SER A 233 7.97 -10.14 0.84
C SER A 233 9.11 -9.14 1.06
N VAL A 234 10.08 -9.07 0.14
CA VAL A 234 11.16 -8.06 0.19
C VAL A 234 10.58 -6.65 -0.03
N LEU A 235 9.74 -6.47 -1.04
CA LEU A 235 9.06 -5.18 -1.29
C LEU A 235 8.19 -4.75 -0.10
N TYR A 236 7.49 -5.69 0.52
CA TYR A 236 6.68 -5.45 1.72
C TYR A 236 7.54 -5.04 2.90
N PHE A 237 8.67 -5.72 3.13
CA PHE A 237 9.64 -5.35 4.16
C PHE A 237 10.14 -3.91 3.98
N LEU A 238 10.58 -3.54 2.77
CA LEU A 238 11.05 -2.20 2.44
C LEU A 238 9.97 -1.14 2.71
N CYS A 239 8.73 -1.44 2.34
CA CYS A 239 7.58 -0.58 2.61
C CYS A 239 7.31 -0.39 4.11
N GLN A 240 7.42 -1.45 4.92
CA GLN A 240 7.24 -1.35 6.38
C GLN A 240 8.32 -0.50 7.03
N ARG A 241 9.56 -0.61 6.55
CA ARG A 241 10.70 0.21 7.01
C ARG A 241 10.71 1.63 6.42
N LYS A 242 9.80 1.96 5.49
CA LYS A 242 9.85 3.19 4.68
C LYS A 242 11.21 3.40 4.00
N HIS A 243 11.89 2.29 3.66
CA HIS A 243 13.23 2.30 3.10
C HIS A 243 13.16 2.24 1.58
N ARG A 244 13.70 3.26 0.89
CA ARG A 244 13.58 3.42 -0.57
C ARG A 244 14.92 3.19 -1.27
N ASN A 245 15.45 1.97 -1.17
CA ASN A 245 16.59 1.53 -1.98
C ASN A 245 16.14 1.38 -3.45
N LYS A 246 16.33 2.45 -4.26
CA LYS A 246 15.85 2.51 -5.65
C LYS A 246 16.46 1.41 -6.54
N PRO A 247 17.78 1.12 -6.51
CA PRO A 247 18.35 0.00 -7.28
C PRO A 247 17.68 -1.35 -6.97
N LEU A 248 17.54 -1.70 -5.69
CA LEU A 248 16.91 -2.95 -5.28
C LEU A 248 15.44 -3.01 -5.71
N ILE A 249 14.68 -1.93 -5.49
CA ILE A 249 13.27 -1.85 -5.92
C ILE A 249 13.14 -2.05 -7.43
N ARG A 250 13.99 -1.40 -8.24
CA ARG A 250 13.97 -1.56 -9.70
C ARG A 250 14.24 -3.00 -10.12
N ALA A 251 15.25 -3.64 -9.51
CA ALA A 251 15.55 -5.05 -9.78
C ALA A 251 14.38 -5.97 -9.38
N LEU A 252 13.79 -5.77 -8.20
CA LEU A 252 12.64 -6.55 -7.71
C LEU A 252 11.44 -6.41 -8.65
N VAL A 253 11.12 -5.20 -9.08
CA VAL A 253 10.02 -4.93 -10.01
C VAL A 253 10.28 -5.56 -11.37
N PHE A 254 11.51 -5.43 -11.91
CA PHE A 254 11.91 -6.07 -13.16
C PHE A 254 11.74 -7.60 -13.11
N HIS A 255 12.26 -8.25 -12.06
CA HIS A 255 12.10 -9.70 -11.91
C HIS A 255 10.65 -10.11 -11.64
N LEU A 256 9.87 -9.32 -10.90
CA LEU A 256 8.44 -9.57 -10.72
C LEU A 256 7.68 -9.53 -12.04
N ASN A 257 8.03 -8.57 -12.92
CA ASN A 257 7.47 -8.44 -14.26
C ASN A 257 7.82 -9.61 -15.18
N ASN A 258 9.04 -10.13 -15.07
CA ASN A 258 9.52 -11.21 -15.94
C ASN A 258 9.20 -12.62 -15.43
N LYS A 259 8.80 -12.78 -14.16
CA LYS A 259 8.40 -14.07 -13.60
C LYS A 259 6.97 -14.41 -14.04
N GLY A 260 6.85 -15.27 -15.05
CA GLY A 260 5.55 -15.78 -15.53
C GLY A 260 4.71 -14.72 -16.25
N LYS A 261 3.65 -15.16 -16.94
CA LYS A 261 2.74 -14.23 -17.64
C LYS A 261 1.83 -13.51 -16.66
N GLU A 262 1.28 -14.23 -15.69
CA GLU A 262 0.34 -13.71 -14.69
C GLU A 262 1.00 -13.45 -13.33
N LEU A 263 0.39 -12.55 -12.56
CA LEU A 263 0.79 -12.23 -11.20
C LEU A 263 0.04 -13.15 -10.22
N LEU A 264 0.69 -14.24 -9.82
CA LEU A 264 0.16 -15.30 -8.97
C LEU A 264 0.25 -14.94 -7.48
N LEU A 265 -0.38 -13.83 -7.09
CA LEU A 265 -0.50 -13.36 -5.72
C LEU A 265 -1.96 -13.41 -5.28
N GLY A 266 -2.21 -13.89 -4.06
CA GLY A 266 -3.56 -13.85 -3.48
C GLY A 266 -4.06 -12.41 -3.25
N PRO A 267 -5.39 -12.21 -3.11
CA PRO A 267 -6.02 -10.89 -3.13
C PRO A 267 -5.48 -9.94 -2.04
N ASN A 268 -5.24 -10.43 -0.83
CA ASN A 268 -4.65 -9.62 0.25
C ASN A 268 -3.22 -9.14 -0.10
N LYS A 269 -2.43 -9.98 -0.77
CA LYS A 269 -1.08 -9.60 -1.23
C LYS A 269 -1.17 -8.59 -2.38
N LEU A 270 -2.15 -8.68 -3.28
CA LEU A 270 -2.38 -7.69 -4.33
C LEU A 270 -2.78 -6.31 -3.77
N VAL A 271 -3.67 -6.27 -2.77
CA VAL A 271 -4.00 -5.01 -2.07
C VAL A 271 -2.76 -4.42 -1.39
N HIS A 272 -1.91 -5.25 -0.79
CA HIS A 272 -0.64 -4.79 -0.24
C HIS A 272 0.35 -4.35 -1.30
N LEU A 273 0.42 -5.02 -2.47
CA LEU A 273 1.33 -4.68 -3.55
C LEU A 273 1.07 -3.28 -4.10
N VAL A 274 -0.18 -2.95 -4.39
CA VAL A 274 -0.53 -1.59 -4.87
C VAL A 274 -0.25 -0.54 -3.80
N ARG A 275 -0.49 -0.87 -2.51
CA ARG A 275 -0.13 0.01 -1.39
C ARG A 275 1.38 0.21 -1.27
N ILE A 276 2.17 -0.83 -1.50
CA ILE A 276 3.64 -0.73 -1.56
C ILE A 276 4.04 0.21 -2.68
N CYS A 277 3.45 0.05 -3.87
CA CYS A 277 3.73 0.91 -5.02
C CYS A 277 3.44 2.39 -4.70
N ALA A 278 2.27 2.67 -4.11
CA ALA A 278 1.89 4.01 -3.67
C ALA A 278 2.86 4.58 -2.62
N LYS A 279 3.24 3.80 -1.60
CA LYS A 279 4.08 4.27 -0.49
C LYS A 279 5.56 4.44 -0.85
N LEU A 280 6.10 3.57 -1.69
CA LEU A 280 7.50 3.61 -2.12
C LEU A 280 7.70 4.42 -3.41
N ASN A 281 6.62 5.00 -3.97
CA ASN A 281 6.62 5.74 -5.23
C ASN A 281 7.20 4.88 -6.36
N ILE A 282 6.63 3.68 -6.52
CA ILE A 282 6.88 2.75 -7.62
C ILE A 282 5.81 3.00 -8.67
N TYR A 283 6.23 3.50 -9.83
CA TYR A 283 5.35 3.94 -10.91
C TYR A 283 5.58 3.10 -12.17
N ASP A 284 5.73 1.79 -11.99
CA ASP A 284 5.99 0.85 -13.09
C ASP A 284 4.68 0.46 -13.76
N ASP A 285 4.46 0.95 -14.98
CA ASP A 285 3.22 0.77 -15.74
C ASP A 285 2.93 -0.70 -16.05
N VAL A 286 3.97 -1.49 -16.37
CA VAL A 286 3.84 -2.93 -16.66
C VAL A 286 3.34 -3.68 -15.42
N LEU A 287 3.94 -3.42 -14.26
CA LEU A 287 3.53 -4.04 -13.00
C LEU A 287 2.10 -3.65 -12.63
N LEU A 288 1.74 -2.38 -12.77
CA LEU A 288 0.42 -1.89 -12.42
C LEU A 288 -0.67 -2.43 -13.36
N LYS A 289 -0.41 -2.55 -14.67
CA LYS A 289 -1.31 -3.24 -15.61
C LYS A 289 -1.53 -4.70 -15.23
N ARG A 290 -0.46 -5.43 -14.94
CA ARG A 290 -0.56 -6.84 -14.51
C ARG A 290 -1.30 -6.98 -13.18
N TRP A 291 -1.05 -6.06 -12.25
CA TRP A 291 -1.76 -5.98 -10.98
C TRP A 291 -3.26 -5.71 -11.19
N SER A 292 -3.63 -4.78 -12.05
CA SER A 292 -5.04 -4.45 -12.33
C SER A 292 -5.81 -5.64 -12.87
N VAL A 293 -5.23 -6.38 -13.83
CA VAL A 293 -5.84 -7.62 -14.36
C VAL A 293 -6.02 -8.65 -13.25
N ALA A 294 -4.98 -8.92 -12.47
CA ALA A 294 -5.05 -9.90 -11.37
C ALA A 294 -6.07 -9.49 -10.29
N MET A 295 -6.13 -8.21 -9.93
CA MET A 295 -7.06 -7.69 -8.93
C MET A 295 -8.50 -7.72 -9.45
N TYR A 296 -8.73 -7.38 -10.72
CA TYR A 296 -10.05 -7.47 -11.36
C TYR A 296 -10.64 -8.88 -11.24
N HIS A 297 -9.88 -9.92 -11.58
CA HIS A 297 -10.33 -11.32 -11.45
C HIS A 297 -10.80 -11.67 -10.03
N HIS A 298 -10.12 -11.15 -9.01
CA HIS A 298 -10.55 -11.36 -7.62
C HIS A 298 -11.79 -10.53 -7.26
N LEU A 299 -11.94 -9.32 -7.78
CA LEU A 299 -13.12 -8.48 -7.52
C LEU A 299 -14.40 -9.08 -8.12
N VAL A 300 -14.32 -9.66 -9.33
CA VAL A 300 -15.49 -10.28 -9.97
C VAL A 300 -15.81 -11.69 -9.46
N SER A 301 -14.90 -12.32 -8.70
CA SER A 301 -15.15 -13.60 -8.03
C SER A 301 -15.93 -13.44 -6.72
N ASP A 302 -16.40 -14.55 -6.12
CA ASP A 302 -17.10 -14.57 -4.82
C ASP A 302 -16.24 -14.17 -3.61
N PHE A 303 -14.99 -13.78 -3.83
CA PHE A 303 -14.08 -13.37 -2.77
C PHE A 303 -14.51 -12.05 -2.10
N GLN A 304 -14.70 -12.07 -0.78
CA GLN A 304 -15.02 -10.88 0.00
C GLN A 304 -13.75 -10.17 0.51
N LEU A 305 -13.63 -8.88 0.19
CA LEU A 305 -12.63 -8.00 0.79
C LEU A 305 -13.16 -7.42 2.09
N SER A 306 -12.33 -7.39 3.13
CA SER A 306 -12.67 -6.61 4.32
C SER A 306 -12.68 -5.12 3.99
N GLU A 307 -13.49 -4.35 4.71
CA GLU A 307 -13.59 -2.91 4.50
C GLU A 307 -12.23 -2.20 4.60
N VAL A 308 -11.39 -2.62 5.55
CA VAL A 308 -10.02 -2.09 5.71
C VAL A 308 -9.16 -2.34 4.47
N ALA A 309 -9.28 -3.52 3.86
CA ALA A 309 -8.56 -3.85 2.62
C ALA A 309 -9.10 -3.02 1.44
N THR A 310 -10.41 -2.85 1.36
CA THR A 310 -11.08 -2.03 0.35
C THR A 310 -10.68 -0.56 0.45
N SER A 311 -10.70 0.04 1.64
CA SER A 311 -10.23 1.42 1.86
C SER A 311 -8.76 1.58 1.49
N SER A 312 -7.93 0.58 1.79
CA SER A 312 -6.52 0.58 1.38
C SER A 312 -6.36 0.52 -0.15
N LEU A 313 -7.21 -0.26 -0.83
CA LEU A 313 -7.22 -0.39 -2.28
C LEU A 313 -7.61 0.94 -2.94
N VAL A 314 -8.75 1.51 -2.54
CA VAL A 314 -9.26 2.81 -3.00
C VAL A 314 -8.22 3.93 -2.83
N TRP A 315 -7.63 4.02 -1.63
CA TRP A 315 -6.57 4.99 -1.36
C TRP A 315 -5.35 4.79 -2.27
N SER A 316 -4.95 3.54 -2.53
CA SER A 316 -3.76 3.25 -3.33
C SER A 316 -3.96 3.60 -4.80
N ILE A 317 -5.15 3.33 -5.36
CA ILE A 317 -5.53 3.73 -6.73
C ILE A 317 -5.48 5.26 -6.86
N SER A 318 -6.09 5.97 -5.91
CA SER A 318 -6.08 7.44 -5.86
C SER A 318 -4.66 8.00 -5.72
N ALA A 319 -3.85 7.45 -4.81
CA ALA A 319 -2.48 7.92 -4.56
C ALA A 319 -1.55 7.71 -5.78
N LEU A 320 -1.76 6.63 -6.53
CA LEU A 320 -1.05 6.35 -7.78
C LEU A 320 -1.61 7.13 -8.97
N ARG A 321 -2.84 7.68 -8.87
CA ARG A 321 -3.58 8.28 -9.99
C ARG A 321 -3.72 7.28 -11.14
N TRP A 322 -4.03 6.03 -10.80
CA TRP A 322 -4.15 4.92 -11.75
C TRP A 322 -5.57 4.84 -12.30
N HIS A 323 -5.72 4.99 -13.62
CA HIS A 323 -7.01 5.00 -14.28
C HIS A 323 -7.25 3.68 -15.05
N ASP A 324 -8.01 2.77 -14.45
CA ASP A 324 -8.51 1.56 -15.10
C ASP A 324 -10.03 1.46 -14.87
N PRO A 325 -10.85 1.88 -15.86
CA PRO A 325 -12.31 1.88 -15.75
C PRO A 325 -12.88 0.53 -15.32
N THR A 326 -12.41 -0.56 -15.95
CA THR A 326 -12.87 -1.93 -15.69
C THR A 326 -12.65 -2.35 -14.24
N LEU A 327 -11.47 -2.03 -13.70
CA LEU A 327 -11.12 -2.31 -12.31
C LEU A 327 -11.95 -1.44 -11.35
N ILE A 328 -12.11 -0.16 -11.68
CA ILE A 328 -12.83 0.80 -10.83
C ILE A 328 -14.32 0.44 -10.77
N ASP A 329 -14.96 0.12 -11.90
CA ASP A 329 -16.36 -0.30 -11.96
C ASP A 329 -16.59 -1.56 -11.12
N ALA A 330 -15.72 -2.58 -11.28
CA ALA A 330 -15.80 -3.81 -10.48
C ALA A 330 -15.65 -3.54 -8.97
N LEU A 331 -14.74 -2.63 -8.60
CA LEU A 331 -14.53 -2.24 -7.20
C LEU A 331 -15.75 -1.52 -6.63
N VAL A 332 -16.30 -0.55 -7.36
CA VAL A 332 -17.46 0.24 -6.96
C VAL A 332 -18.68 -0.65 -6.80
N LYS A 333 -18.95 -1.51 -7.78
CA LYS A 333 -20.03 -2.50 -7.69
C LYS A 333 -19.91 -3.34 -6.43
N LYS A 334 -18.70 -3.81 -6.10
CA LYS A 334 -18.46 -4.60 -4.89
C LYS A 334 -18.69 -3.83 -3.59
N VAL A 335 -18.36 -2.53 -3.58
CA VAL A 335 -18.59 -1.66 -2.42
C VAL A 335 -20.08 -1.39 -2.20
N LEU A 336 -20.83 -1.16 -3.28
CA LEU A 336 -22.25 -0.78 -3.22
C LEU A 336 -23.19 -1.96 -2.95
N VAL A 337 -22.84 -3.18 -3.37
CA VAL A 337 -23.66 -4.40 -3.16
C VAL A 337 -23.57 -4.94 -1.72
N ASN A 338 -22.68 -4.41 -0.87
CA ASN A 338 -22.51 -4.91 0.49
C ASN A 338 -23.75 -4.65 1.37
N ASP A 339 -24.30 -5.69 2.02
CA ASP A 339 -25.54 -5.66 2.80
C ASP A 339 -25.58 -4.59 3.91
N THR A 340 -24.42 -4.24 4.48
CA THR A 340 -24.31 -3.24 5.55
C THR A 340 -24.13 -1.81 5.04
N GLY A 341 -24.01 -1.62 3.72
CA GLY A 341 -23.56 -0.38 3.10
C GLY A 341 -22.08 -0.04 3.41
N PRO A 342 -21.48 0.92 2.70
CA PRO A 342 -20.13 1.41 2.99
C PRO A 342 -20.12 2.37 4.19
N SER A 343 -19.07 2.35 5.00
CA SER A 343 -18.87 3.42 5.98
C SER A 343 -18.66 4.78 5.30
N THR A 344 -18.91 5.86 6.04
CA THR A 344 -18.64 7.24 5.62
C THR A 344 -17.21 7.43 5.11
N ASP A 345 -16.23 6.84 5.79
CA ASP A 345 -14.81 7.02 5.43
C ASP A 345 -14.46 6.32 4.12
N LEU A 346 -15.02 5.11 3.91
CA LEU A 346 -14.87 4.39 2.65
C LEU A 346 -15.58 5.14 1.51
N LEU A 347 -16.81 5.60 1.74
CA LEU A 347 -17.59 6.34 0.74
C LEU A 347 -16.89 7.64 0.32
N THR A 348 -16.38 8.40 1.30
CA THR A 348 -15.60 9.61 1.04
C THR A 348 -14.36 9.30 0.21
N SER A 349 -13.63 8.25 0.58
CA SER A 349 -12.44 7.80 -0.15
C SER A 349 -12.77 7.36 -1.58
N LEU A 350 -13.91 6.71 -1.78
CA LEU A 350 -14.39 6.26 -3.09
C LEU A 350 -14.66 7.45 -4.01
N PHE A 351 -15.39 8.47 -3.53
CA PHE A 351 -15.63 9.71 -4.28
C PHE A 351 -14.33 10.45 -4.59
N MET A 352 -13.43 10.57 -3.61
CA MET A 352 -12.13 11.20 -3.80
C MET A 352 -11.26 10.44 -4.80
N MET A 353 -11.33 9.11 -4.85
CA MET A 353 -10.64 8.30 -5.86
C MET A 353 -11.20 8.60 -7.24
N CYS A 354 -12.53 8.51 -7.42
CA CYS A 354 -13.22 8.81 -8.67
C CYS A 354 -12.88 10.21 -9.19
N ALA A 355 -12.95 11.23 -8.33
CA ALA A 355 -12.57 12.60 -8.68
C ALA A 355 -11.09 12.74 -9.03
N THR A 356 -10.20 12.00 -8.35
CA THR A 356 -8.76 12.03 -8.63
C THR A 356 -8.46 11.52 -10.04
N VAL A 357 -9.04 10.36 -10.38
CA VAL A 357 -8.87 9.70 -11.68
C VAL A 357 -9.87 10.21 -12.73
N ASN A 358 -10.67 11.22 -12.40
CA ASN A 358 -11.68 11.85 -13.26
C ASN A 358 -12.62 10.85 -13.96
N TYR A 359 -13.08 9.84 -13.23
CA TYR A 359 -13.94 8.78 -13.76
C TYR A 359 -15.13 8.58 -12.83
N MET A 360 -16.34 8.60 -13.39
CA MET A 360 -17.59 8.36 -12.67
C MET A 360 -18.19 7.01 -13.10
N PRO A 361 -18.07 5.96 -12.27
CA PRO A 361 -18.68 4.66 -12.50
C PRO A 361 -20.20 4.77 -12.63
N HIS A 362 -20.79 3.98 -13.54
CA HIS A 362 -22.24 4.00 -13.80
C HIS A 362 -23.04 3.64 -12.56
N GLU A 363 -22.67 2.57 -11.85
CA GLU A 363 -23.38 2.13 -10.64
C GLU A 363 -23.32 3.16 -9.50
N LEU A 364 -22.21 3.90 -9.39
CA LEU A 364 -22.09 4.99 -8.41
C LEU A 364 -23.00 6.16 -8.80
N ARG A 365 -23.11 6.46 -10.09
CA ARG A 365 -23.96 7.53 -10.61
C ARG A 365 -25.43 7.21 -10.39
N ASP A 366 -25.87 6.00 -10.70
CA ASP A 366 -27.24 5.56 -10.49
C ASP A 366 -27.64 5.55 -9.01
N SER A 367 -26.72 5.14 -8.14
CA SER A 367 -26.96 5.07 -6.70
C SER A 367 -26.85 6.42 -6.00
N LEU A 368 -26.38 7.46 -6.69
CA LEU A 368 -26.05 8.75 -6.10
C LEU A 368 -27.23 9.40 -5.35
N PRO A 369 -28.46 9.48 -5.90
CA PRO A 369 -29.58 10.11 -5.19
C PRO A 369 -29.92 9.39 -3.88
N GLU A 370 -29.80 8.07 -3.83
CA GLU A 370 -30.09 7.28 -2.63
C GLU A 370 -28.99 7.42 -1.57
N LEU A 371 -27.72 7.36 -2.00
CA LEU A 371 -26.57 7.59 -1.11
C LEU A 371 -26.62 8.99 -0.49
N CYS A 372 -27.01 10.00 -1.27
CA CYS A 372 -27.07 11.39 -0.81
C CYS A 372 -28.21 11.67 0.17
N LYS A 373 -29.32 10.91 0.14
CA LYS A 373 -30.40 11.03 1.15
C LYS A 373 -29.93 10.67 2.57
N ALA A 374 -28.91 9.81 2.69
CA ALA A 374 -28.36 9.42 3.98
C ALA A 374 -27.52 10.54 4.64
N PHE A 375 -27.17 11.60 3.90
CA PHE A 375 -26.47 12.75 4.45
C PHE A 375 -27.49 13.75 5.01
N ASP A 376 -27.93 13.54 6.25
CA ASP A 376 -28.77 14.50 6.96
C ASP A 376 -27.95 15.69 7.51
N LYS A 377 -28.63 16.69 8.08
CA LYS A 377 -27.95 17.87 8.64
C LYS A 377 -26.93 17.50 9.73
N ASN A 378 -27.20 16.46 10.52
CA ASN A 378 -26.30 16.00 11.57
C ASN A 378 -24.99 15.46 10.97
N PHE A 379 -25.10 14.61 9.93
CA PHE A 379 -23.96 14.12 9.18
C PHE A 379 -23.12 15.27 8.62
N MET A 380 -23.75 16.25 7.97
CA MET A 380 -23.03 17.37 7.35
C MET A 380 -22.25 18.21 8.37
N ILE A 381 -22.75 18.32 9.60
CA ILE A 381 -22.10 19.09 10.68
C ILE A 381 -21.01 18.26 11.37
N GLU A 382 -21.29 17.01 11.73
CA GLU A 382 -20.36 16.15 12.46
C GLU A 382 -19.21 15.64 11.57
N LYS A 383 -19.50 15.41 10.29
CA LYS A 383 -18.57 14.92 9.28
C LYS A 383 -18.29 16.00 8.22
N SER A 384 -18.22 17.26 8.64
CA SER A 384 -18.02 18.45 7.77
C SER A 384 -16.91 18.26 6.74
N ARG A 385 -15.76 17.72 7.14
CA ARG A 385 -14.65 17.42 6.23
C ARG A 385 -15.02 16.38 5.16
N SER A 386 -15.59 15.26 5.58
CA SER A 386 -16.00 14.18 4.67
C SER A 386 -17.08 14.66 3.70
N PHE A 387 -18.05 15.43 4.20
CA PHE A 387 -19.08 16.04 3.38
C PHE A 387 -18.49 17.00 2.34
N LEU A 388 -17.57 17.89 2.73
CA LEU A 388 -16.85 18.75 1.80
C LEU A 388 -16.08 17.95 0.73
N GLU A 389 -15.41 16.88 1.13
CA GLU A 389 -14.68 16.00 0.21
C GLU A 389 -15.60 15.31 -0.81
N ILE A 390 -16.79 14.87 -0.38
CA ILE A 390 -17.82 14.28 -1.26
C ILE A 390 -18.35 15.33 -2.24
N VAL A 391 -18.84 16.48 -1.75
CA VAL A 391 -19.42 17.52 -2.61
C VAL A 391 -18.39 18.05 -3.60
N TRP A 392 -17.15 18.29 -3.17
CA TRP A 392 -16.07 18.69 -4.07
C TRP A 392 -15.77 17.61 -5.12
N SER A 393 -15.79 16.33 -4.75
CA SER A 393 -15.59 15.23 -5.70
C SER A 393 -16.71 15.18 -6.74
N LEU A 394 -17.96 15.40 -6.33
CA LEU A 394 -19.10 15.50 -7.24
C LEU A 394 -18.99 16.71 -8.17
N ALA A 395 -18.45 17.83 -7.70
CA ALA A 395 -18.15 18.99 -8.55
C ALA A 395 -17.11 18.65 -9.63
N VAL A 396 -16.02 17.95 -9.25
CA VAL A 396 -15.02 17.48 -10.21
C VAL A 396 -15.66 16.58 -11.27
N LEU A 397 -16.50 15.64 -10.83
CA LEU A 397 -17.15 14.62 -11.66
C LEU A 397 -18.39 15.11 -12.43
N GLN A 398 -18.75 16.40 -12.30
CA GLN A 398 -19.94 16.99 -12.95
C GLN A 398 -21.24 16.30 -12.55
N ALA A 399 -21.35 15.89 -11.28
CA ALA A 399 -22.48 15.12 -10.75
C ALA A 399 -23.24 15.85 -9.62
N LEU A 400 -22.96 17.15 -9.39
CA LEU A 400 -23.65 17.92 -8.35
C LEU A 400 -25.16 18.00 -8.58
N ASN A 401 -25.59 18.28 -9.81
CA ASN A 401 -27.02 18.40 -10.11
C ASN A 401 -27.76 17.08 -9.85
N GLU A 402 -27.16 15.96 -10.24
CA GLU A 402 -27.70 14.60 -10.04
C GLU A 402 -27.77 14.21 -8.55
N SER A 403 -26.89 14.77 -7.71
CA SER A 403 -26.81 14.43 -6.28
C SER A 403 -27.96 14.96 -5.42
N ARG A 404 -28.65 16.02 -5.85
CA ARG A 404 -29.72 16.72 -5.10
C ARG A 404 -29.33 17.10 -3.67
N LEU A 405 -28.04 17.31 -3.41
CA LEU A 405 -27.54 17.75 -2.10
C LEU A 405 -27.94 19.21 -1.78
N PRO A 406 -28.07 19.59 -0.50
CA PRO A 406 -28.40 20.95 -0.11
C PRO A 406 -27.18 21.88 -0.28
N LEU A 407 -27.03 22.42 -1.49
CA LEU A 407 -25.92 23.31 -1.86
C LEU A 407 -25.94 24.63 -1.09
N ASN A 408 -27.12 25.11 -0.72
CA ASN A 408 -27.30 26.29 0.12
C ASN A 408 -26.67 26.11 1.52
N PHE A 409 -26.70 24.90 2.07
CA PHE A 409 -26.11 24.62 3.38
C PHE A 409 -24.58 24.64 3.32
N ILE A 410 -23.97 23.94 2.34
CA ILE A 410 -22.50 23.87 2.24
C ILE A 410 -21.86 25.22 1.90
N LEU A 411 -22.54 26.04 1.09
CA LEU A 411 -22.08 27.38 0.74
C LEU A 411 -22.47 28.43 1.82
N GLY A 412 -23.32 28.06 2.78
CA GLY A 412 -23.80 28.94 3.83
C GLY A 412 -22.81 29.17 4.98
N PRO A 413 -23.00 30.24 5.78
CA PRO A 413 -22.09 30.64 6.84
C PRO A 413 -22.03 29.66 8.02
N GLU A 414 -23.11 28.91 8.27
CA GLU A 414 -23.17 27.87 9.32
C GLU A 414 -22.14 26.77 9.06
N PHE A 415 -22.11 26.23 7.84
CA PHE A 415 -21.16 25.19 7.46
C PHE A 415 -19.72 25.71 7.47
N GLN A 416 -19.47 26.92 6.96
CA GLN A 416 -18.13 27.53 6.96
C GLN A 416 -17.57 27.67 8.38
N SER A 417 -18.38 28.15 9.32
CA SER A 417 -18.00 28.32 10.72
C SER A 417 -17.67 26.98 11.36
N LYS A 418 -18.50 25.95 11.11
CA LYS A 418 -18.26 24.59 11.60
C LYS A 418 -17.00 23.97 11.00
N LEU A 419 -16.79 24.15 9.70
CA LEU A 419 -15.62 23.64 8.98
C LEU A 419 -14.34 24.24 9.55
N LYS A 420 -14.30 25.56 9.76
CA LYS A 420 -13.17 26.26 10.39
C LYS A 420 -12.87 25.76 11.80
N ALA A 421 -13.91 25.55 12.61
CA ALA A 421 -13.75 25.01 13.97
C ALA A 421 -13.25 23.55 13.97
N SER A 422 -13.56 22.78 12.93
CA SER A 422 -13.23 21.35 12.85
C SER A 422 -11.85 21.02 12.26
N LEU A 423 -11.23 21.96 11.54
CA LEU A 423 -9.99 21.73 10.81
C LEU A 423 -8.80 22.46 11.45
N PRO A 424 -7.59 21.88 11.45
CA PRO A 424 -6.39 22.62 11.79
C PRO A 424 -6.13 23.76 10.79
N ASP A 425 -5.59 24.87 11.27
CA ASP A 425 -5.27 26.06 10.45
C ASP A 425 -4.41 25.73 9.22
N ALA A 426 -3.50 24.75 9.34
CA ALA A 426 -2.66 24.32 8.23
C ALA A 426 -3.42 23.64 7.07
N VAL A 427 -4.63 23.13 7.31
CA VAL A 427 -5.46 22.41 6.33
C VAL A 427 -6.61 23.28 5.83
N TYR A 428 -7.05 24.25 6.63
CA TYR A 428 -8.19 25.12 6.34
C TYR A 428 -8.10 25.84 4.97
N PRO A 429 -6.94 26.38 4.52
CA PRO A 429 -6.82 26.97 3.19
C PRO A 429 -7.20 26.01 2.04
N ALA A 430 -6.78 24.74 2.12
CA ALA A 430 -7.13 23.76 1.11
C ALA A 430 -8.64 23.46 1.10
N ALA A 431 -9.30 23.58 2.25
CA ALA A 431 -10.74 23.44 2.37
C ALA A 431 -11.48 24.65 1.78
N CYS A 432 -10.99 25.88 2.01
CA CYS A 432 -11.52 27.08 1.37
C CYS A 432 -11.45 27.01 -0.15
N LEU A 433 -10.32 26.54 -0.71
CA LEU A 433 -10.20 26.34 -2.16
C LEU A 433 -11.25 25.36 -2.68
N LYS A 434 -11.53 24.26 -1.96
CA LYS A 434 -12.60 23.33 -2.36
C LYS A 434 -13.98 24.00 -2.35
N LEU A 435 -14.26 24.83 -1.35
CA LEU A 435 -15.51 25.61 -1.29
C LEU A 435 -15.62 26.59 -2.47
N MET A 436 -14.54 27.30 -2.80
CA MET A 436 -14.51 28.19 -3.96
C MET A 436 -14.77 27.44 -5.27
N ASN A 437 -14.15 26.27 -5.46
CA ASN A 437 -14.39 25.44 -6.63
C ASN A 437 -15.86 24.93 -6.70
N ILE A 438 -16.45 24.54 -5.56
CA ILE A 438 -17.87 24.14 -5.51
C ILE A 438 -18.74 25.35 -5.88
N ASN A 439 -18.49 26.52 -5.29
CA ASN A 439 -19.22 27.75 -5.60
C ASN A 439 -19.15 28.09 -7.11
N SER A 440 -17.99 27.94 -7.74
CA SER A 440 -17.84 28.13 -9.18
C SER A 440 -18.60 27.10 -10.01
N GLU A 441 -18.57 25.83 -9.61
CA GLU A 441 -19.36 24.78 -10.27
C GLU A 441 -20.86 25.07 -10.18
N VAL A 442 -21.35 25.49 -9.01
CA VAL A 442 -22.75 25.87 -8.82
C VAL A 442 -23.13 27.05 -9.72
N LYS A 443 -22.32 28.12 -9.73
CA LYS A 443 -22.57 29.31 -10.55
C LYS A 443 -22.57 29.02 -12.06
N LEU A 444 -21.71 28.12 -12.53
CA LEU A 444 -21.47 27.91 -13.96
C LEU A 444 -22.32 26.77 -14.55
N ASN A 445 -22.61 25.73 -13.76
CA ASN A 445 -23.11 24.45 -14.29
C ASN A 445 -24.45 24.00 -13.69
N ILE A 446 -25.03 24.74 -12.74
CA ILE A 446 -26.36 24.45 -12.20
C ILE A 446 -27.35 25.49 -12.74
N PRO A 447 -28.25 25.11 -13.66
CA PRO A 447 -29.25 26.01 -14.20
C PRO A 447 -30.14 26.60 -13.09
N ASP A 448 -30.46 27.89 -13.20
CA ASP A 448 -31.44 28.59 -12.37
C ASP A 448 -31.21 28.52 -10.85
N TYR A 449 -29.97 28.29 -10.42
CA TYR A 449 -29.61 28.34 -9.00
C TYR A 449 -29.68 29.78 -8.46
N ASN A 450 -30.71 30.08 -7.68
CA ASN A 450 -30.96 31.40 -7.08
C ASN A 450 -30.76 31.42 -5.55
N ASP A 451 -30.10 30.40 -5.01
CA ASP A 451 -29.89 30.20 -3.58
C ASP A 451 -28.56 30.80 -3.10
N VAL A 452 -28.22 30.56 -1.83
CA VAL A 452 -26.98 31.07 -1.20
C VAL A 452 -25.72 30.65 -1.96
N LEU A 453 -24.87 31.64 -2.23
CA LEU A 453 -23.52 31.50 -2.78
C LEU A 453 -22.48 32.01 -1.78
N LEU A 454 -21.19 31.73 -2.01
CA LEU A 454 -20.14 32.29 -1.16
C LEU A 454 -20.11 33.82 -1.26
N PRO A 455 -20.03 34.54 -0.11
CA PRO A 455 -19.87 35.99 -0.11
C PRO A 455 -18.59 36.45 -0.79
N ASP A 456 -18.61 37.62 -1.42
CA ASP A 456 -17.42 38.19 -2.07
C ASP A 456 -16.27 38.40 -1.09
N ASP A 457 -16.57 38.79 0.16
CA ASP A 457 -15.58 38.93 1.24
C ASP A 457 -14.85 37.60 1.53
N PHE A 458 -15.56 36.47 1.42
CA PHE A 458 -14.97 35.14 1.58
C PHE A 458 -14.00 34.86 0.43
N LEU A 459 -14.39 35.19 -0.81
CA LEU A 459 -13.54 34.99 -1.98
C LEU A 459 -12.27 35.85 -1.90
N GLN A 460 -12.40 37.12 -1.50
CA GLN A 460 -11.26 38.03 -1.36
C GLN A 460 -10.31 37.62 -0.22
N SER A 461 -10.85 37.32 0.96
CA SER A 461 -10.04 36.94 2.14
C SER A 461 -9.36 35.57 2.01
N ASN A 462 -9.93 34.68 1.20
CA ASN A 462 -9.38 33.35 0.93
C ASN A 462 -8.77 33.24 -0.48
N SER A 463 -8.40 34.37 -1.10
CA SER A 463 -7.48 34.41 -2.25
C SER A 463 -6.12 33.92 -1.77
N ILE A 464 -5.96 32.61 -1.63
CA ILE A 464 -4.78 32.00 -1.02
C ILE A 464 -3.58 32.27 -1.93
N GLN A 465 -2.53 32.89 -1.39
CA GLN A 465 -1.20 32.83 -1.97
C GLN A 465 -0.69 31.40 -1.85
N ILE A 466 -1.00 30.57 -2.85
CA ILE A 466 -0.52 29.18 -2.90
C ILE A 466 1.01 29.23 -2.89
N PRO A 467 1.71 28.57 -1.95
CA PRO A 467 3.16 28.53 -1.98
C PRO A 467 3.64 27.88 -3.29
N VAL A 468 4.12 28.72 -4.22
CA VAL A 468 4.52 28.41 -5.61
C VAL A 468 5.68 27.38 -5.72
N LYS A 469 6.12 26.79 -4.60
CA LYS A 469 7.49 26.24 -4.48
C LYS A 469 7.75 24.92 -5.21
N LYS A 470 6.77 24.07 -5.53
CA LYS A 470 7.06 22.72 -6.07
C LYS A 470 7.28 22.67 -7.59
N ASN A 471 6.54 23.47 -8.37
CA ASN A 471 6.58 23.41 -9.83
C ASN A 471 7.31 24.58 -10.47
N ARG A 472 7.84 25.51 -9.65
CA ARG A 472 8.47 26.74 -10.13
C ARG A 472 9.54 26.52 -11.21
N PRO A 473 10.43 25.51 -11.14
CA PRO A 473 11.41 25.28 -12.20
C PRO A 473 10.79 24.93 -13.56
N LEU A 474 9.65 24.23 -13.60
CA LEU A 474 8.96 23.89 -14.85
C LEU A 474 8.23 25.12 -15.41
N VAL A 475 7.61 25.91 -14.53
CA VAL A 475 6.97 27.18 -14.90
C VAL A 475 8.00 28.17 -15.44
N ASP A 476 9.15 28.30 -14.78
CA ASP A 476 10.25 29.16 -15.22
C ASP A 476 10.78 28.71 -16.59
N LYS A 477 10.93 27.40 -16.84
CA LYS A 477 11.27 26.87 -18.17
C LYS A 477 10.24 27.26 -19.23
N ALA A 478 8.94 27.16 -18.92
CA ALA A 478 7.88 27.58 -19.84
C ALA A 478 7.93 29.10 -20.11
N ALA A 479 8.12 29.89 -19.06
CA ALA A 479 8.23 31.34 -19.15
C ALA A 479 9.46 31.75 -19.98
N VAL A 480 10.61 31.11 -19.78
CA VAL A 480 11.83 31.33 -20.59
C VAL A 480 11.62 30.94 -22.05
N ALA A 481 10.96 29.83 -22.33
CA ALA A 481 10.63 29.44 -23.70
C ALA A 481 9.77 30.50 -24.40
N LEU A 482 8.79 31.08 -23.68
CA LEU A 482 7.97 32.19 -24.17
C LEU A 482 8.73 33.52 -24.26
N ALA A 483 9.69 33.76 -23.37
CA ALA A 483 10.53 34.96 -23.37
C ALA A 483 11.34 35.13 -24.66
N ASN A 484 11.73 34.01 -25.27
CA ASN A 484 12.40 33.99 -26.58
C ASN A 484 11.48 34.43 -27.74
N MET A 485 10.17 34.45 -27.52
CA MET A 485 9.17 34.88 -28.50
C MET A 485 8.65 36.29 -28.20
N PHE A 486 8.49 36.64 -26.91
CA PHE A 486 7.90 37.88 -26.47
C PHE A 486 8.59 38.39 -25.20
N PRO A 487 8.82 39.71 -25.04
CA PRO A 487 9.25 40.28 -23.76
C PRO A 487 8.25 39.95 -22.63
N ILE A 488 8.72 39.25 -21.58
CA ILE A 488 7.86 38.76 -20.49
C ILE A 488 7.04 39.88 -19.86
N GLU A 489 7.68 40.95 -19.41
CA GLU A 489 7.06 42.05 -18.67
C GLU A 489 5.95 42.76 -19.45
N LYS A 490 5.98 42.68 -20.79
CA LYS A 490 5.01 43.35 -21.65
C LYS A 490 3.84 42.45 -22.04
N PHE A 491 4.06 41.14 -22.19
CA PHE A 491 3.09 40.23 -22.83
C PHE A 491 2.59 39.10 -21.92
N LEU A 492 3.22 38.88 -20.77
CA LEU A 492 2.95 37.75 -19.88
C LEU A 492 2.63 38.26 -18.47
N LYS A 493 1.58 37.70 -17.86
CA LYS A 493 1.35 37.79 -16.42
C LYS A 493 1.65 36.43 -15.79
N LEU A 494 2.49 36.40 -14.78
CA LEU A 494 2.83 35.16 -14.07
C LEU A 494 1.99 35.04 -12.80
N ASP A 495 1.73 33.80 -12.39
CA ASP A 495 1.09 33.45 -11.12
C ASP A 495 -0.25 34.20 -10.88
N VAL A 496 -1.10 34.24 -11.92
CA VAL A 496 -2.39 34.92 -11.87
C VAL A 496 -3.39 34.08 -11.10
N GLN A 497 -3.99 34.67 -10.06
CA GLN A 497 -5.07 34.03 -9.33
C GLN A 497 -6.42 34.39 -9.95
N SER A 498 -7.20 33.37 -10.30
CA SER A 498 -8.57 33.55 -10.76
C SER A 498 -9.52 33.79 -9.58
N PRO A 499 -10.67 34.45 -9.78
CA PRO A 499 -11.70 34.65 -8.74
C PRO A 499 -12.20 33.33 -8.10
N GLU A 500 -12.10 32.23 -8.84
CA GLU A 500 -12.47 30.88 -8.42
C GLU A 500 -11.40 30.21 -7.54
N GLY A 501 -10.26 30.87 -7.31
CA GLY A 501 -9.15 30.36 -6.49
C GLY A 501 -8.13 29.54 -7.27
N TYR A 502 -8.24 29.44 -8.60
CA TYR A 502 -7.24 28.74 -9.41
C TYR A 502 -5.99 29.59 -9.62
N LEU A 503 -4.83 28.93 -9.58
CA LEU A 503 -3.57 29.54 -9.97
C LEU A 503 -3.31 29.24 -11.45
N ILE A 504 -3.34 30.27 -12.27
CA ILE A 504 -2.87 30.27 -13.65
C ILE A 504 -1.38 30.60 -13.61
N ASP A 505 -0.53 29.71 -14.13
CA ASP A 505 0.92 29.91 -14.02
C ASP A 505 1.38 31.05 -14.94
N ILE A 506 0.78 31.13 -16.14
CA ILE A 506 1.07 32.15 -17.14
C ILE A 506 -0.24 32.56 -17.83
N GLU A 507 -0.59 33.84 -17.80
CA GLU A 507 -1.69 34.44 -18.56
C GLU A 507 -1.14 35.27 -19.72
N MET A 508 -1.75 35.13 -20.90
CA MET A 508 -1.46 35.92 -22.11
C MET A 508 -2.74 36.46 -22.75
N LEU A 509 -2.62 37.57 -23.49
CA LEU A 509 -3.69 38.10 -24.33
C LEU A 509 -3.36 37.85 -25.80
N LEU A 510 -4.30 37.28 -26.54
CA LEU A 510 -4.18 37.04 -27.99
C LEU A 510 -5.25 37.83 -28.73
N ASN A 511 -4.92 38.37 -29.90
CA ASN A 511 -5.93 38.87 -30.83
C ASN A 511 -6.55 37.73 -31.66
N SER A 512 -7.54 38.04 -32.48
CA SER A 512 -8.21 37.07 -33.38
C SER A 512 -7.27 36.39 -34.39
N ALA A 513 -6.09 36.96 -34.65
CA ALA A 513 -5.07 36.37 -35.51
C ALA A 513 -4.03 35.52 -34.75
N GLY A 514 -4.24 35.26 -33.45
CA GLY A 514 -3.30 34.50 -32.62
C GLY A 514 -1.96 35.22 -32.39
N LYS A 515 -1.94 36.57 -32.44
CA LYS A 515 -0.76 37.39 -32.08
C LYS A 515 -0.89 37.87 -30.64
N ALA A 516 0.20 37.72 -29.87
CA ALA A 516 0.28 38.22 -28.50
C ALA A 516 0.10 39.73 -28.43
N GLN A 517 -0.68 40.19 -27.47
CA GLN A 517 -0.96 41.59 -27.19
C GLN A 517 -0.40 41.99 -25.82
N PRO A 518 -0.02 43.26 -25.62
CA PRO A 518 0.47 43.72 -24.34
C PRO A 518 -0.57 43.50 -23.24
N VAL A 519 -0.12 43.17 -22.04
CA VAL A 519 -0.98 42.83 -20.88
C VAL A 519 -2.02 43.91 -20.54
N ASN A 520 -1.73 45.17 -20.86
CA ASN A 520 -2.57 46.34 -20.59
C ASN A 520 -3.43 46.78 -21.79
N SER A 521 -3.52 45.97 -22.85
CA SER A 521 -4.32 46.34 -24.02
C SER A 521 -5.81 46.34 -23.69
N SER A 522 -6.48 47.46 -23.96
CA SER A 522 -7.91 47.67 -23.74
C SER A 522 -8.79 47.24 -24.94
N ASN A 523 -8.23 46.51 -25.90
CA ASN A 523 -8.98 46.05 -27.07
C ASN A 523 -10.08 45.07 -26.63
N SER A 524 -11.30 45.26 -27.14
CA SER A 524 -12.45 44.41 -26.80
C SER A 524 -12.39 43.00 -27.40
N ASN A 525 -11.63 42.81 -28.49
CA ASN A 525 -11.54 41.54 -29.23
C ASN A 525 -10.27 40.74 -28.86
N LEU A 526 -10.06 40.52 -27.56
CA LEU A 526 -8.91 39.77 -27.06
C LEU A 526 -9.34 38.47 -26.40
N GLN A 527 -8.68 37.39 -26.79
CA GLN A 527 -8.81 36.08 -26.16
C GLN A 527 -7.79 35.98 -25.02
N LYS A 528 -8.26 35.70 -23.81
CA LYS A 528 -7.38 35.36 -22.68
C LYS A 528 -6.91 33.93 -22.82
N LEU A 529 -5.61 33.70 -22.70
CA LEU A 529 -4.98 32.39 -22.72
C LEU A 529 -4.45 32.10 -21.31
N ALA A 530 -4.93 31.03 -20.68
CA ALA A 530 -4.45 30.54 -19.39
C ALA A 530 -3.57 29.32 -19.61
N ILE A 531 -2.28 29.45 -19.33
CA ILE A 531 -1.33 28.36 -19.44
C ILE A 531 -1.06 27.79 -18.04
N LYS A 532 -1.18 26.47 -17.92
CA LYS A 532 -0.98 25.75 -16.67
C LYS A 532 0.03 24.63 -16.87
N VAL A 533 1.12 24.68 -16.12
CA VAL A 533 2.21 23.70 -16.18
C VAL A 533 1.98 22.63 -15.11
N LEU A 534 1.76 21.40 -15.56
CA LEU A 534 1.44 20.26 -14.70
C LEU A 534 2.71 19.50 -14.34
N ASP A 535 2.92 19.24 -13.05
CA ASP A 535 3.95 18.31 -12.59
C ASP A 535 3.49 16.86 -12.67
N PHE A 536 4.39 15.94 -12.32
CA PHE A 536 4.08 14.51 -12.23
C PHE A 536 2.86 14.19 -11.33
N SER A 537 2.63 14.97 -10.27
CA SER A 537 1.45 14.77 -9.41
C SER A 537 0.14 15.30 -10.01
N GLY A 538 0.23 16.13 -11.05
CA GLY A 538 -0.90 16.65 -11.80
C GLY A 538 -1.39 15.77 -12.95
N MET A 539 -0.66 14.69 -13.25
CA MET A 539 -0.98 13.77 -14.33
C MET A 539 -1.46 12.42 -13.77
N MET A 540 -2.42 11.80 -14.44
CA MET A 540 -2.71 10.38 -14.31
C MET A 540 -1.51 9.57 -14.79
N LEU A 541 -1.28 8.44 -14.14
CA LEU A 541 -0.04 7.70 -14.37
C LEU A 541 0.02 7.01 -15.73
N ASN A 542 -1.12 6.58 -16.27
CA ASN A 542 -1.19 5.66 -17.41
C ASN A 542 -1.90 6.20 -18.65
N THR A 543 -2.47 7.41 -18.61
CA THR A 543 -3.27 7.98 -19.72
C THR A 543 -2.76 9.31 -20.26
N GLU A 544 -1.67 9.85 -19.71
CA GLU A 544 -1.18 11.22 -20.02
C GLU A 544 -2.21 12.33 -19.79
N ASP A 545 -3.36 12.03 -19.19
CA ASP A 545 -4.39 13.01 -18.85
C ASP A 545 -4.09 13.73 -17.53
N PRO A 546 -4.48 15.01 -17.40
CA PRO A 546 -4.54 15.67 -16.10
C PRO A 546 -5.49 14.96 -15.13
N VAL A 547 -5.16 14.97 -13.84
CA VAL A 547 -6.10 14.53 -12.79
C VAL A 547 -7.35 15.42 -12.73
N GLY A 548 -8.45 14.91 -12.16
CA GLY A 548 -9.75 15.58 -12.26
C GLY A 548 -9.81 17.00 -11.71
N ARG A 549 -9.02 17.36 -10.69
CA ARG A 549 -8.95 18.75 -10.22
C ARG A 549 -8.47 19.73 -11.30
N PHE A 550 -7.62 19.30 -12.23
CA PHE A 550 -7.13 20.13 -13.33
C PHE A 550 -8.09 20.12 -14.51
N LYS A 551 -8.81 19.02 -14.75
CA LYS A 551 -9.94 18.99 -15.70
C LYS A 551 -11.07 19.93 -15.26
N MET A 552 -11.36 19.99 -13.96
CA MET A 552 -12.32 20.95 -13.40
C MET A 552 -11.83 22.40 -13.55
N MET A 553 -10.55 22.67 -13.27
CA MET A 553 -9.94 23.99 -13.52
C MET A 553 -10.06 24.41 -14.98
N GLU A 554 -9.72 23.51 -15.91
CA GLU A 554 -9.84 23.74 -17.35
C GLU A 554 -11.28 24.09 -17.73
N ARG A 555 -12.26 23.33 -17.24
CA ARG A 555 -13.69 23.58 -17.46
C ARG A 555 -14.12 24.95 -16.95
N HIS A 556 -13.85 25.27 -15.69
CA HIS A 556 -14.27 26.55 -15.07
C HIS A 556 -13.65 27.75 -15.77
N LEU A 557 -12.34 27.72 -16.02
CA LEU A 557 -11.65 28.81 -16.71
C LEU A 557 -12.15 28.97 -18.15
N SER A 558 -12.42 27.86 -18.85
CA SER A 558 -12.96 27.92 -20.22
C SER A 558 -14.35 28.55 -20.26
N GLN A 559 -15.21 28.22 -19.30
CA GLN A 559 -16.54 28.83 -19.15
C GLN A 559 -16.46 30.32 -18.80
N ASN A 560 -15.38 30.75 -18.15
CA ASN A 560 -15.07 32.15 -17.87
C ASN A 560 -14.32 32.87 -19.01
N GLY A 561 -14.30 32.30 -20.22
CA GLY A 561 -13.76 32.95 -21.41
C GLY A 561 -12.25 32.82 -21.61
N TYR A 562 -11.57 31.95 -20.84
CA TYR A 562 -10.18 31.61 -21.12
C TYR A 562 -10.06 30.51 -22.19
N LYS A 563 -9.05 30.60 -23.04
CA LYS A 563 -8.51 29.43 -23.74
C LYS A 563 -7.49 28.81 -22.80
N VAL A 564 -7.75 27.61 -22.29
CA VAL A 564 -6.85 26.96 -21.34
C VAL A 564 -5.89 26.03 -22.09
N VAL A 565 -4.60 26.09 -21.75
CA VAL A 565 -3.60 25.16 -22.26
C VAL A 565 -2.83 24.55 -21.11
N MET A 566 -2.94 23.23 -20.98
CA MET A 566 -2.19 22.44 -20.00
C MET A 566 -0.88 21.95 -20.65
N ILE A 567 0.25 22.18 -19.97
CA ILE A 567 1.58 21.73 -20.39
C ILE A 567 2.06 20.65 -19.42
N PRO A 568 2.04 19.36 -19.81
CA PRO A 568 2.56 18.27 -19.00
C PRO A 568 4.07 18.38 -18.73
N TYR A 569 4.50 17.91 -17.56
CA TYR A 569 5.90 17.99 -17.15
C TYR A 569 6.85 17.30 -18.14
N HIS A 570 6.46 16.16 -18.73
CA HIS A 570 7.35 15.41 -19.61
C HIS A 570 7.57 16.12 -20.95
N GLU A 571 6.63 16.96 -21.39
CA GLU A 571 6.77 17.75 -22.63
C GLU A 571 7.79 18.90 -22.47
N ILE A 572 8.06 19.36 -21.25
CA ILE A 572 8.96 20.52 -20.98
C ILE A 572 10.18 20.21 -20.11
N ALA A 573 10.16 19.10 -19.36
CA ALA A 573 11.25 18.73 -18.46
C ALA A 573 12.50 18.30 -19.22
N GLU A 574 12.33 17.68 -20.40
CA GLU A 574 13.43 17.17 -21.19
C GLU A 574 14.37 18.27 -21.68
N PRO A 575 15.70 18.03 -21.66
CA PRO A 575 16.68 18.97 -22.19
C PRO A 575 16.51 19.06 -23.71
N GLN A 576 15.82 20.12 -24.15
CA GLN A 576 15.59 20.44 -25.55
C GLN A 576 16.36 21.71 -25.89
N THR A 577 16.85 21.81 -27.14
CA THR A 577 17.42 23.07 -27.65
C THR A 577 16.37 24.19 -27.59
N THR A 578 16.78 25.43 -27.36
CA THR A 578 15.89 26.60 -27.32
C THR A 578 14.96 26.68 -28.54
N VAL A 579 15.44 26.39 -29.74
CA VAL A 579 14.65 26.38 -30.98
C VAL A 579 13.50 25.37 -30.94
N LYS A 580 13.75 24.16 -30.43
CA LYS A 580 12.73 23.11 -30.29
C LYS A 580 11.68 23.50 -29.24
N GLN A 581 12.10 24.07 -28.11
CA GLN A 581 11.18 24.55 -27.07
C GLN A 581 10.27 25.67 -27.60
N VAL A 582 10.83 26.63 -28.32
CA VAL A 582 10.06 27.71 -28.96
C VAL A 582 9.06 27.16 -29.98
N ARG A 583 9.47 26.23 -30.85
CA ARG A 583 8.55 25.60 -31.82
C ARG A 583 7.44 24.81 -31.14
N TYR A 584 7.77 24.06 -30.10
CA TYR A 584 6.80 23.33 -29.30
C TYR A 584 5.76 24.30 -28.70
N MET A 585 6.20 25.38 -28.05
CA MET A 585 5.28 26.38 -27.48
C MET A 585 4.43 27.06 -28.56
N GLN A 586 5.01 27.37 -29.72
CA GLN A 586 4.26 27.92 -30.87
C GLN A 586 3.13 26.99 -31.30
N GLN A 587 3.42 25.69 -31.44
CA GLN A 587 2.44 24.69 -31.86
C GLN A 587 1.39 24.42 -30.77
N LYS A 588 1.82 24.24 -29.52
CA LYS A 588 0.93 23.92 -28.40
C LYS A 588 -0.05 25.06 -28.08
N LEU A 589 0.40 26.30 -28.22
CA LEU A 589 -0.39 27.50 -27.93
C LEU A 589 -1.10 28.07 -29.16
N ASP A 590 -0.81 27.53 -30.34
CA ASP A 590 -1.37 27.98 -31.62
C ASP A 590 -1.01 29.45 -31.92
N LEU A 591 0.27 29.81 -31.70
CA LEU A 591 0.77 31.18 -31.83
C LEU A 591 1.27 31.45 -33.24
N SER A 592 0.85 32.57 -33.83
CA SER A 592 1.37 33.04 -35.11
C SER A 592 2.80 33.59 -34.96
N ARG A 593 3.66 33.41 -35.99
CA ARG A 593 5.00 34.01 -36.00
C ARG A 593 4.87 35.54 -36.00
N PRO A 594 5.66 36.27 -35.19
CA PRO A 594 5.76 37.70 -35.36
C PRO A 594 6.31 37.97 -36.77
N THR A 595 5.50 38.63 -37.59
CA THR A 595 5.99 39.30 -38.80
C THR A 595 6.97 40.36 -38.32
N ALA A 596 8.25 40.21 -38.63
CA ALA A 596 9.25 41.25 -38.42
C ALA A 596 8.76 42.52 -39.12
N SER A 597 8.28 43.49 -38.34
CA SER A 597 8.05 44.84 -38.85
C SER A 597 9.43 45.43 -39.14
N LYS A 598 9.71 45.66 -40.42
CA LYS A 598 10.84 46.48 -40.87
C LYS A 598 10.71 47.91 -40.37
#